data_AF-A0A7U3Y1L7-F1
#
_entry.id   AF-A0A7U3Y1L7-F1
#
_cell.length_a   1.000
_cell.length_b   1.000
_cell.length_c   1.000
_cell.angle_alpha   90.00
_cell.angle_beta   90.00
_cell.angle_gamma   90.00
#
_symmetry.space_group_name_H-M   'P 1'
#
loop_
_entity.id
_entity.type
_entity.pdbx_description
1 polymer ?
#
loop_
_entity_poly.entity_id
_entity_poly.type
_entity_poly.pdbx_seq_one_letter_code
_entity_poly.pdbx_strand_id
1 'polypeptide(L)' 'MKQWNYSNARAQLTMIMDQAVAGHPVEITRRGRESAVIISKTSYEAYKKAEYDVAYYKISVSKENSEA' A
#
# COMPACT_ATOMS: atom_id res chain seq x y z
N MET A 1 11.98 4.49 1.53
CA MET A 1 10.73 5.17 1.13
C MET A 1 10.96 6.67 1.27
N LYS A 2 10.61 7.48 0.27
CA LYS A 2 10.82 8.93 0.32
C LYS A 2 9.66 9.58 1.07
N GLN A 3 9.94 10.43 2.05
CA GLN A 3 8.92 11.07 2.89
C GLN A 3 8.75 12.55 2.52
N TRP A 4 7.50 13.00 2.44
CA TRP A 4 7.12 14.37 2.13
C TRP A 4 6.12 14.90 3.15
N ASN A 5 6.28 16.16 3.59
CA ASN A 5 5.18 16.84 4.26
C ASN A 5 4.08 17.20 3.23
N TYR A 6 2.86 17.40 3.71
CA TYR A 6 1.72 17.70 2.85
C TYR A 6 1.88 18.93 1.96
N SER A 7 2.45 20.03 2.46
CA SER A 7 2.61 21.26 1.68
C SER A 7 3.51 21.05 0.47
N ASN A 8 4.64 20.38 0.66
CA ASN A 8 5.58 20.06 -0.42
C ASN A 8 4.99 19.01 -1.36
N ALA A 9 4.29 18.00 -0.83
CA ALA A 9 3.66 16.97 -1.64
C ALA A 9 2.57 17.54 -2.56
N ARG A 10 1.76 18.47 -2.05
CA ARG A 10 0.74 19.16 -2.84
C ARG A 10 1.34 19.98 -3.98
N ALA A 11 2.46 20.66 -3.73
CA ALA A 11 3.14 21.47 -4.74
C ALA A 11 3.80 20.62 -5.85
N GLN A 12 4.14 19.36 -5.55
CA GLN A 12 4.91 18.49 -6.45
C GLN A 12 4.19 17.16 -6.75
N LEU A 13 2.85 17.20 -6.76
CA LEU A 13 2.04 15.98 -6.85
C LEU A 13 2.32 15.20 -8.15
N THR A 14 2.52 15.87 -9.28
CA THR A 14 2.87 15.22 -10.56
C THR A 14 4.12 14.37 -10.44
N MET A 15 5.22 14.94 -9.91
CA MET A 15 6.46 14.21 -9.71
C MET A 15 6.28 13.03 -8.75
N ILE A 16 5.47 13.18 -7.70
CA ILE A 16 5.19 12.08 -6.77
C ILE A 16 4.42 10.95 -7.46
N MET A 17 3.48 11.27 -8.35
CA MET A 17 2.77 10.27 -9.15
C MET A 17 3.71 9.53 -10.10
N ASP A 18 4.61 10.26 -10.77
CA ASP A 18 5.63 9.65 -11.65
C ASP A 18 6.53 8.68 -10.88
N GLN A 19 6.96 9.07 -9.68
CA GLN A 19 7.74 8.20 -8.79
C GLN A 19 6.95 6.94 -8.39
N ALA A 20 5.68 7.10 -8.02
CA ALA A 20 4.82 5.99 -7.62
C ALA A 20 4.60 5.00 -8.78
N VAL A 21 4.36 5.50 -9.99
CA VAL A 21 4.20 4.68 -11.22
C VAL A 21 5.51 3.98 -11.58
N ALA A 22 6.66 4.63 -11.38
CA ALA A 22 7.99 4.02 -11.54
C ALA A 22 8.32 2.95 -10.48
N GLY A 23 7.40 2.65 -9.56
CA GLY A 23 7.57 1.64 -8.53
C GLY A 23 8.30 2.14 -7.29
N HIS A 24 8.36 3.45 -7.07
CA HIS A 24 8.94 4.06 -5.87
C HIS A 24 7.83 4.55 -4.92
N PRO A 25 7.57 3.83 -3.81
CA PRO A 25 6.61 4.27 -2.82
C PRO A 25 7.02 5.60 -2.16
N VAL A 26 6.04 6.48 -1.99
CA VAL A 26 6.23 7.80 -1.37
C VAL A 26 5.30 7.94 -0.18
N GLU A 27 5.84 8.28 0.98
CA GLU A 27 5.06 8.59 2.19
C GLU A 27 4.76 10.08 2.26
N ILE A 28 3.53 10.44 2.59
CA ILE A 28 3.08 11.80 2.85
C ILE A 28 2.64 11.93 4.30
N THR A 29 3.22 12.88 5.03
CA THR A 29 2.91 13.18 6.43
C THR A 29 2.13 14.48 6.58
N ARG A 30 1.25 14.51 7.59
CA ARG A 30 0.48 15.70 8.00
C ARG A 30 0.59 15.85 9.51
N ARG A 31 0.89 17.08 9.98
CA ARG A 31 1.03 17.34 11.42
C ARG A 31 -0.27 16.98 12.15
N GLY A 32 -0.18 16.15 13.18
CA GLY A 32 -1.33 15.72 13.99
C GLY A 32 -2.29 14.76 13.28
N ARG A 33 -1.86 14.13 12.18
CA ARG A 33 -2.64 13.12 11.43
C ARG A 33 -1.75 11.93 11.10
N GLU A 34 -2.38 10.80 10.82
CA GLU A 34 -1.69 9.61 10.28
C GLU A 34 -1.05 9.91 8.92
N SER A 35 0.06 9.23 8.61
CA SER A 35 0.69 9.33 7.30
C SER A 35 -0.03 8.46 6.27
N ALA A 36 0.14 8.81 5.00
CA ALA A 36 -0.41 8.06 3.88
C ALA A 36 0.70 7.70 2.88
N VAL A 37 0.54 6.59 2.17
CA VAL A 37 1.51 6.14 1.17
C VAL A 37 0.89 6.18 -0.22
N ILE A 38 1.62 6.72 -1.19
CA ILE A 38 1.30 6.67 -2.61
C ILE A 38 2.18 5.60 -3.27
N ILE A 39 1.53 4.68 -3.97
CA ILE A 39 2.12 3.62 -4.80
C ILE A 39 1.37 3.53 -6.13
N SER A 40 1.94 2.82 -7.11
CA SER A 40 1.21 2.50 -8.33
C SER A 40 -0.06 1.69 -8.01
N LYS A 41 -1.09 1.86 -8.87
CA LYS A 41 -2.32 1.06 -8.78
C LYS A 41 -2.03 -0.44 -8.86
N THR A 42 -1.15 -0.84 -9.77
CA THR A 42 -0.76 -2.24 -9.94
C THR A 42 -0.13 -2.83 -8.67
N SER A 43 0.74 -2.07 -8.00
CA SER A 43 1.32 -2.49 -6.72
C SER A 43 0.25 -2.62 -5.64
N TYR A 44 -0.68 -1.67 -5.55
CA TYR A 44 -1.79 -1.76 -4.59
C TYR A 44 -2.65 -3.01 -4.81
N GLU A 45 -3.06 -3.28 -6.05
CA GLU A 45 -3.87 -4.46 -6.39
C GLU A 45 -3.12 -5.77 -6.11
N ALA A 46 -1.82 -5.84 -6.41
CA ALA A 46 -1.00 -7.00 -6.10
C ALA A 46 -0.92 -7.26 -4.58
N TYR A 47 -0.74 -6.21 -3.77
CA TYR A 47 -0.77 -6.35 -2.31
C TYR A 47 -2.13 -6.81 -1.80
N LYS A 48 -3.23 -6.19 -2.27
CA LYS A 48 -4.59 -6.60 -1.86
C LYS A 48 -4.90 -8.04 -2.26
N LYS A 49 -4.46 -8.48 -3.45
CA LYS A 49 -4.63 -9.86 -3.88
C LYS A 49 -3.82 -10.82 -2.99
N ALA A 50 -2.56 -10.52 -2.71
CA ALA A 50 -1.72 -11.33 -1.85
C ALA A 50 -2.28 -11.43 -0.41
N GLU A 51 -2.77 -10.31 0.16
CA GLU A 51 -3.46 -10.32 1.45
C GLU A 51 -4.68 -11.24 1.44
N TYR A 52 -5.51 -11.14 0.39
CA TYR A 52 -6.70 -11.97 0.23
C TYR A 52 -6.35 -13.45 0.09
N ASP A 53 -5.37 -13.79 -0.76
CA ASP A 53 -4.93 -15.16 -0.98
C ASP A 53 -4.39 -15.78 0.33
N VAL A 54 -3.63 -15.02 1.11
CA VAL A 54 -3.13 -15.45 2.43
C VAL A 54 -4.28 -15.67 3.42
N ALA A 55 -5.26 -14.76 3.46
CA ALA A 55 -6.42 -14.91 4.33
C ALA A 55 -7.26 -16.12 3.95
N TYR A 56 -7.47 -16.35 2.65
CA TYR A 56 -8.19 -17.51 2.13
C TYR A 56 -7.49 -18.82 2.48
N TYR A 57 -6.18 -18.92 2.24
CA TYR A 57 -5.39 -20.09 2.58
C TYR A 57 -5.45 -20.44 4.07
N LYS A 58 -5.38 -19.43 4.95
CA LYS A 58 -5.52 -19.64 6.40
C LYS A 58 -6.87 -20.24 6.77
N ILE A 59 -7.95 -19.79 6.12
CA ILE A 59 -9.30 -20.32 6.35
C ILE A 59 -9.41 -21.75 5.82
N SER A 60 -8.92 -22.05 4.62
CA SER A 60 -9.02 -23.40 4.04
C SER A 60 -8.25 -24.44 4.85
N VAL A 61 -7.02 -24.13 5.26
CA VAL A 61 -6.20 -25.02 6.12
C VAL A 61 -6.82 -25.21 7.50
N SER A 62 -7.46 -24.19 8.07
CA SER A 62 -8.13 -24.31 9.37
C SER A 62 -9.34 -25.24 9.33
N LYS A 63 -10.03 -25.34 8.19
CA LYS A 63 -11.19 -26.23 8.01
C LYS A 63 -10.77 -27.69 7.84
N GLU A 64 -9.74 -27.95 7.03
CA GLU A 64 -9.20 -29.30 6.82
C GLU A 64 -8.69 -29.92 8.13
N ASN A 65 -8.07 -29.13 9.02
CA ASN A 65 -7.59 -29.61 10.33
C ASN A 65 -8.70 -29.75 11.39
N SER A 66 -9.94 -29.32 11.12
CA SER A 66 -11.08 -29.47 12.04
C SER A 66 -11.97 -30.67 11.71
N GLU A 67 -11.77 -31.27 10.52
CA GLU A 67 -12.50 -32.45 10.03
C GLU A 67 -11.63 -33.73 10.07
N ALA A 68 -10.39 -33.64 10.56
CA ALA A 68 -9.47 -34.74 10.81
C ALA A 68 -9.29 -34.99 12.31
#